data_AF-A0A6A8UEW8-F1
#
_entry.id   AF-A0A6A8UEW8-F1
#
_cell.length_a   1.000
_cell.length_b   1.000
_cell.length_c   1.000
_cell.angle_alpha   90.00
_cell.angle_beta   90.00
_cell.angle_gamma   90.00
#
_symmetry.space_group_name_H-M   'P 1'
#
loop_
_entity.id
_entity.type
_entity.pdbx_description
1 polymer ?
#
loop_
_entity_poly.entity_id
_entity_poly.type
_entity_poly.pdbx_seq_one_letter_code
_entity_poly.pdbx_strand_id
1 'polypeptide(L)'
;MDNKQIAKEVIDALGGRENVNSVAHCATRLRVMVKDENKINKEKAENIEKVQGAFFNSGQYQMIFGTGTVNKIYDEVVAQGLPTASKDEQKAEAAKQGNWFQRAIRSFGDVFVPLLPAIVATGLFMGIRGAINNDTVLGLFGTTSKAFAATDFYTYTVVLTDTAFAFFPALICWSAFNVFGGSPLLGLVLGLMMVNNALPNAWDVASGAAKPIYFFDFIPVVGYQNSVLPAFFVGLLGAKFEQWVRKWVPDVLDLLLRPLIVFAVMSALALFIIGPVFHTVESYVLAATEWILNLPFGLAGLVLGGVHQVIVVTGVHHVFNLLEANLIANTGKDPLNAIITAAMTAQAGATLAVGVKTKDAKLKALAFPATLSAVLGITEPAIFGVNLRFGKPFIMGLIAGAAGGWLASILNLAGTGFGVTIVPGTLLYLNGQVLKYVLMVLVTLALGFALTWIFGYKEEEVEAQKEVVAEDIASAESAPVALQAETIAAPLKGEVVALENVNDPVFSSGAMGKGAAIKPSGNQVVAPFDGEVQIAFPTGHAYGLKSDKGAEVLIHIGIDTVSLDGKGFDAKVQANQRIKKGDVLATFDSSVITEAGLDDTTMVIVTNTADFEDVSSVATGSVAEGADFIAVK
;
A
#
# COMPACT_ATOMS: atom_id res chain seq x y z
N MET A 1 -41.77 -11.96 14.50
CA MET A 1 -41.49 -13.41 14.37
C MET A 1 -40.55 -13.88 15.47
N ASP A 2 -40.60 -15.17 15.84
CA ASP A 2 -39.57 -15.75 16.71
C ASP A 2 -38.25 -15.99 15.94
N ASN A 3 -37.15 -16.20 16.66
CA ASN A 3 -35.83 -16.32 16.03
C ASN A 3 -35.67 -17.60 15.20
N LYS A 4 -36.41 -18.68 15.49
CA LYS A 4 -36.39 -19.92 14.70
C LYS A 4 -36.99 -19.71 13.32
N GLN A 5 -38.08 -18.97 13.27
CA GLN A 5 -38.79 -18.66 12.04
C GLN A 5 -37.98 -17.69 11.17
N ILE A 6 -37.33 -16.70 11.79
CA ILE A 6 -36.36 -15.81 11.12
C ILE A 6 -35.18 -16.61 10.54
N ALA A 7 -34.58 -17.51 11.31
CA ALA A 7 -33.49 -18.36 10.84
C ALA A 7 -33.89 -19.26 9.65
N LYS A 8 -35.15 -19.72 9.62
CA LYS A 8 -35.68 -20.49 8.48
C LYS A 8 -35.82 -19.62 7.23
N GLU A 9 -36.35 -18.40 7.37
CA GLU A 9 -36.43 -17.45 6.25
C GLU A 9 -35.04 -17.08 5.72
N VAL A 10 -34.04 -16.96 6.61
CA VAL A 10 -32.64 -16.76 6.24
C VAL A 10 -32.13 -17.90 5.36
N ILE A 11 -32.31 -19.16 5.79
CA ILE A 11 -31.86 -20.34 5.01
C ILE A 11 -32.55 -20.40 3.65
N ASP A 12 -33.85 -20.10 3.60
CA ASP A 12 -34.61 -20.08 2.35
C ASP A 12 -34.12 -18.96 1.42
N ALA A 13 -33.85 -17.76 1.96
CA ALA A 13 -33.35 -16.63 1.17
C ALA A 13 -31.93 -16.87 0.63
N LEU A 14 -31.13 -17.68 1.31
CA LEU A 14 -29.80 -18.11 0.86
C LEU A 14 -29.83 -19.17 -0.26
N GLY A 15 -31.01 -19.62 -0.68
CA GLY A 15 -31.15 -20.67 -1.69
C GLY A 15 -30.98 -22.09 -1.14
N GLY A 16 -31.27 -22.29 0.15
CA GLY A 16 -31.23 -23.58 0.82
C GLY A 16 -29.91 -23.88 1.53
N ARG A 17 -29.94 -24.89 2.42
CA ARG A 17 -28.77 -25.33 3.21
C ARG A 17 -27.62 -25.81 2.31
N GLU A 18 -27.96 -26.45 1.20
CA GLU A 18 -27.04 -26.97 0.20
C GLU A 18 -26.22 -25.88 -0.49
N ASN A 19 -26.72 -24.64 -0.52
CA ASN A 19 -26.00 -23.50 -1.08
C ASN A 19 -25.03 -22.85 -0.07
N VAL A 20 -25.06 -23.22 1.21
CA VAL A 20 -24.21 -22.65 2.25
C VAL A 20 -22.98 -23.52 2.49
N ASN A 21 -21.79 -22.92 2.39
CA ASN A 21 -20.50 -23.54 2.73
C ASN A 21 -20.17 -23.40 4.21
N SER A 22 -20.39 -22.21 4.79
CA SER A 22 -20.17 -21.94 6.21
C SER A 22 -20.89 -20.68 6.67
N VAL A 23 -21.15 -20.59 7.98
CA VAL A 23 -21.63 -19.39 8.66
C VAL A 23 -20.72 -18.98 9.80
N ALA A 24 -20.60 -17.69 10.00
CA ALA A 24 -19.96 -17.06 11.14
C ALA A 24 -20.76 -15.80 11.52
N HIS A 25 -20.40 -15.15 12.61
CA HIS A 25 -20.94 -13.83 12.92
C HIS A 25 -19.90 -12.90 13.53
N CYS A 26 -20.12 -11.60 13.38
CA CYS A 26 -19.43 -10.57 14.16
C CYS A 26 -20.39 -9.97 15.19
N ALA A 27 -20.05 -8.79 15.74
CA ALA A 27 -20.88 -8.12 16.73
C ALA A 27 -22.29 -7.81 16.20
N THR A 28 -22.46 -7.54 14.90
CA THR A 28 -23.73 -7.06 14.34
C THR A 28 -24.24 -7.81 13.10
N ARG A 29 -23.44 -8.71 12.50
CA ARG A 29 -23.78 -9.32 11.20
C ARG A 29 -23.60 -10.83 11.18
N LEU A 30 -24.54 -11.52 10.54
CA LEU A 30 -24.43 -12.91 10.16
C LEU A 30 -23.69 -12.97 8.81
N ARG A 31 -22.61 -13.73 8.74
CA ARG A 31 -21.72 -13.86 7.58
C ARG A 31 -21.86 -15.26 7.01
N VAL A 32 -22.27 -15.36 5.75
CA VAL A 32 -22.61 -16.63 5.10
C VAL A 32 -21.75 -16.82 3.86
N MET A 33 -20.87 -17.82 3.87
CA MET A 33 -20.21 -18.27 2.64
C MET A 33 -21.18 -19.13 1.84
N VAL A 34 -21.44 -18.76 0.59
CA VAL A 34 -22.31 -19.54 -0.32
C VAL A 34 -21.51 -20.17 -1.46
N LYS A 35 -22.07 -21.22 -2.07
CA LYS A 35 -21.51 -21.88 -3.26
C LYS A 35 -21.83 -21.11 -4.53
N ASP A 36 -23.03 -20.56 -4.62
CA ASP A 36 -23.53 -19.83 -5.79
C ASP A 36 -24.34 -18.61 -5.33
N GLU A 37 -23.81 -17.42 -5.64
CA GLU A 37 -24.47 -16.14 -5.33
C GLU A 37 -25.82 -16.00 -6.06
N ASN A 38 -25.95 -16.55 -7.27
CA ASN A 38 -27.15 -16.37 -8.09
C ASN A 38 -28.39 -17.06 -7.52
N LYS A 39 -28.20 -17.96 -6.55
CA LYS A 39 -29.29 -18.66 -5.85
C LYS A 39 -29.80 -17.87 -4.65
N ILE A 40 -29.15 -16.78 -4.26
CA ILE A 40 -29.60 -15.92 -3.18
C ILE A 40 -30.75 -15.05 -3.67
N ASN A 41 -31.89 -15.13 -2.98
CA ASN A 41 -32.99 -14.20 -3.17
C ASN A 41 -32.73 -12.94 -2.33
N LYS A 42 -32.01 -11.97 -2.93
CA LYS A 42 -31.57 -10.73 -2.28
C LYS A 42 -32.75 -9.89 -1.76
N GLU A 43 -33.81 -9.78 -2.56
CA GLU A 43 -35.03 -9.06 -2.18
C GLU A 43 -35.72 -9.71 -0.98
N LYS A 44 -35.78 -11.05 -0.93
CA LYS A 44 -36.32 -11.75 0.23
C LYS A 44 -35.45 -11.53 1.47
N ALA A 45 -34.12 -11.63 1.35
CA ALA A 45 -33.19 -11.48 2.45
C ALA A 45 -33.22 -10.09 3.11
N GLU A 46 -33.33 -9.02 2.32
CA GLU A 46 -33.45 -7.64 2.84
C GLU A 46 -34.76 -7.39 3.59
N ASN A 47 -35.83 -8.11 3.22
CA ASN A 47 -37.15 -7.95 3.82
C ASN A 47 -37.42 -8.88 5.02
N ILE A 48 -36.45 -9.71 5.42
CA ILE A 48 -36.58 -10.56 6.61
C ILE A 48 -36.67 -9.68 7.87
N GLU A 49 -37.58 -10.04 8.77
CA GLU A 49 -37.77 -9.30 10.02
C GLU A 49 -36.47 -9.22 10.84
N LYS A 50 -36.11 -8.00 11.29
CA LYS A 50 -34.86 -7.64 12.00
C LYS A 50 -33.60 -7.55 11.14
N VAL A 51 -33.67 -7.82 9.83
CA VAL A 51 -32.59 -7.49 8.91
C VAL A 51 -32.60 -6.00 8.64
N GLN A 52 -31.51 -5.32 8.96
CA GLN A 52 -31.30 -3.88 8.75
C GLN A 52 -30.62 -3.58 7.42
N GLY A 53 -30.13 -4.63 6.74
CA GLY A 53 -29.50 -4.60 5.43
C GLY A 53 -28.86 -5.95 5.11
N ALA A 54 -28.84 -6.34 3.84
CA ALA A 54 -28.19 -7.56 3.38
C ALA A 54 -27.42 -7.29 2.08
N PHE A 55 -26.18 -7.75 1.99
CA PHE A 55 -25.31 -7.47 0.85
C PHE A 55 -24.22 -8.54 0.72
N PHE A 56 -23.58 -8.59 -0.44
CA PHE A 56 -22.51 -9.55 -0.71
C PHE A 56 -21.15 -8.86 -0.59
N ASN A 57 -20.29 -9.37 0.28
CA ASN A 57 -19.05 -8.77 0.74
C ASN A 57 -17.96 -9.83 0.94
N SER A 58 -16.79 -9.66 0.34
CA SER A 58 -15.63 -10.54 0.55
C SER A 58 -15.99 -12.03 0.38
N GLY A 59 -16.72 -12.35 -0.68
CA GLY A 59 -17.16 -13.73 -0.96
C GLY A 59 -18.23 -14.29 -0.03
N GLN A 60 -18.76 -13.48 0.88
CA GLN A 60 -19.78 -13.83 1.87
C GLN A 60 -21.03 -13.01 1.61
N TYR A 61 -22.20 -13.62 1.77
CA TYR A 61 -23.44 -12.89 1.95
C TYR A 61 -23.60 -12.49 3.42
N GLN A 62 -23.69 -11.19 3.69
CA GLN A 62 -23.81 -10.63 5.03
C GLN A 62 -25.20 -10.09 5.26
N MET A 63 -25.79 -10.41 6.41
CA MET A 63 -27.07 -9.86 6.89
C MET A 63 -26.86 -9.15 8.22
N ILE A 64 -27.23 -7.87 8.29
CA ILE A 64 -27.12 -7.04 9.49
C ILE A 64 -28.33 -7.28 10.39
N PHE A 65 -28.11 -7.84 11.57
CA PHE A 65 -29.14 -8.04 12.59
C PHE A 65 -28.97 -7.10 13.81
N GLY A 66 -27.81 -6.45 13.94
CA GLY A 66 -27.48 -5.60 15.07
C GLY A 66 -26.93 -6.37 16.29
N THR A 67 -26.38 -5.61 17.25
CA THR A 67 -25.67 -6.17 18.41
C THR A 67 -26.57 -7.05 19.26
N GLY A 68 -26.10 -8.26 19.58
CA GLY A 68 -26.81 -9.23 20.41
C GLY A 68 -27.91 -10.01 19.69
N THR A 69 -28.65 -9.41 18.77
CA THR A 69 -29.64 -10.13 17.93
C THR A 69 -28.96 -11.13 17.01
N VAL A 70 -27.82 -10.75 16.43
CA VAL A 70 -27.05 -11.62 15.52
C VAL A 70 -26.64 -12.95 16.16
N ASN A 71 -26.25 -12.95 17.43
CA ASN A 71 -25.86 -14.18 18.15
C ASN A 71 -27.02 -15.17 18.21
N LYS A 72 -28.22 -14.66 18.52
CA LYS A 72 -29.43 -15.48 18.63
C LYS A 72 -29.86 -16.04 17.27
N ILE A 73 -29.68 -15.28 16.18
CA ILE A 73 -29.99 -15.77 14.83
C ILE A 73 -28.93 -16.78 14.37
N TYR A 74 -27.64 -16.52 14.65
CA TYR A 74 -26.55 -17.45 14.38
C TYR A 74 -26.78 -18.82 15.04
N ASP A 75 -27.09 -18.83 16.34
CA ASP A 75 -27.34 -20.06 17.08
C ASP A 75 -28.49 -20.86 16.45
N GLU A 76 -29.55 -20.19 15.99
CA GLU A 76 -30.70 -20.86 15.37
C GLU A 76 -30.43 -21.36 13.94
N VAL A 77 -29.65 -20.64 13.12
CA VAL A 77 -29.28 -21.14 11.78
C VAL A 77 -28.30 -22.32 11.87
N VAL A 78 -27.42 -22.32 12.89
CA VAL A 78 -26.53 -23.46 13.19
C VAL A 78 -27.34 -24.64 13.72
N ALA A 79 -28.30 -24.41 14.62
CA ALA A 79 -29.22 -25.45 15.10
C ALA A 79 -30.07 -26.06 13.98
N GLN A 80 -30.35 -25.29 12.93
CA GLN A 80 -31.02 -25.75 11.70
C GLN A 80 -30.05 -26.38 10.68
N GLY A 81 -28.77 -26.48 11.02
CA GLY A 81 -27.79 -27.32 10.34
C GLY A 81 -26.81 -26.59 9.42
N LEU A 82 -26.72 -25.26 9.44
CA LEU A 82 -25.70 -24.57 8.66
C LEU A 82 -24.29 -24.89 9.23
N PRO A 83 -23.32 -25.27 8.37
CA PRO A 83 -21.93 -25.52 8.78
C PRO A 83 -21.26 -24.24 9.30
N THR A 84 -20.32 -24.33 10.24
CA THR A 84 -19.63 -23.18 10.85
C THR A 84 -18.18 -23.05 10.39
N ALA A 85 -17.64 -21.84 10.41
CA ALA A 85 -16.21 -21.56 10.19
C ALA A 85 -15.77 -20.35 11.00
N SER A 86 -14.49 -20.30 11.38
CA SER A 86 -13.89 -19.10 12.00
C SER A 86 -13.78 -17.95 10.98
N LYS A 87 -13.64 -16.71 11.47
CA LYS A 87 -13.49 -15.53 10.59
C LYS A 87 -12.24 -15.63 9.70
N ASP A 88 -11.14 -16.14 10.25
CA ASP A 88 -9.88 -16.30 9.51
C ASP A 88 -10.00 -17.36 8.42
N GLU A 89 -10.73 -18.45 8.69
CA GLU A 89 -11.04 -19.47 7.68
C GLU A 89 -11.93 -18.91 6.57
N GLN A 90 -12.94 -18.09 6.91
CA GLN A 90 -13.78 -17.45 5.90
C GLN A 90 -13.00 -16.41 5.07
N LYS A 91 -12.05 -15.66 5.65
CA LYS A 91 -11.17 -14.73 4.91
C LYS A 91 -10.25 -15.50 3.95
N ALA A 92 -9.67 -16.62 4.42
CA ALA A 92 -8.86 -17.49 3.58
C ALA A 92 -9.65 -18.18 2.46
N GLU A 93 -10.93 -18.45 2.67
CA GLU A 93 -11.84 -19.05 1.68
C GLU A 93 -12.38 -18.01 0.68
N ALA A 94 -12.63 -16.77 1.14
CA ALA A 94 -12.93 -15.61 0.29
C ALA A 94 -11.79 -15.28 -0.67
N ALA A 95 -10.54 -15.37 -0.23
CA ALA A 95 -9.35 -15.21 -1.07
C ALA A 95 -9.27 -16.25 -2.22
N LYS A 96 -9.99 -17.38 -2.09
CA LYS A 96 -10.08 -18.41 -3.14
C LYS A 96 -11.16 -18.12 -4.18
N GLN A 97 -12.07 -17.17 -3.94
CA GLN A 97 -13.13 -16.82 -4.90
C GLN A 97 -12.59 -16.03 -6.11
N GLY A 98 -13.28 -16.15 -7.25
CA GLY A 98 -12.88 -15.61 -8.54
C GLY A 98 -12.16 -16.64 -9.43
N ASN A 99 -11.96 -16.30 -10.71
CA ASN A 99 -11.17 -17.17 -11.58
C ASN A 99 -9.66 -17.03 -11.28
N TRP A 100 -8.84 -17.98 -11.76
CA TRP A 100 -7.40 -18.00 -11.45
C TRP A 100 -6.67 -16.72 -11.87
N PHE A 101 -7.12 -16.09 -12.95
CA PHE A 101 -6.56 -14.85 -13.49
C PHE A 101 -6.87 -13.64 -12.59
N GLN A 102 -8.11 -13.52 -12.12
CA GLN A 102 -8.51 -12.50 -11.15
C GLN A 102 -7.73 -12.62 -9.84
N ARG A 103 -7.51 -13.85 -9.36
CA ARG A 103 -6.67 -14.07 -8.16
C ARG A 103 -5.22 -13.65 -8.39
N ALA A 104 -4.65 -13.96 -9.55
CA ALA A 104 -3.28 -13.56 -9.90
C ALA A 104 -3.12 -12.04 -9.95
N ILE A 105 -4.05 -11.32 -10.59
CA ILE A 105 -4.03 -9.85 -10.64
C ILE A 105 -4.19 -9.24 -9.25
N ARG A 106 -5.08 -9.79 -8.41
CA ARG A 106 -5.27 -9.32 -7.04
C ARG A 106 -3.98 -9.48 -6.22
N SER A 107 -3.41 -10.67 -6.17
CA SER A 107 -2.15 -10.91 -5.46
C SER A 107 -0.99 -10.08 -5.99
N PHE A 108 -0.97 -9.78 -7.29
CA PHE A 108 0.00 -8.84 -7.85
C PHE A 108 -0.25 -7.43 -7.30
N GLY A 109 -1.48 -6.92 -7.40
CA GLY A 109 -1.88 -5.61 -6.87
C GLY A 109 -1.59 -5.44 -5.37
N ASP A 110 -1.85 -6.46 -4.56
CA ASP A 110 -1.61 -6.46 -3.11
C ASP A 110 -0.13 -6.20 -2.78
N VAL A 111 0.80 -6.63 -3.64
CA VAL A 111 2.23 -6.35 -3.50
C VAL A 111 2.58 -4.90 -3.83
N PHE A 112 1.88 -4.24 -4.77
CA PHE A 112 2.21 -2.87 -5.19
C PHE A 112 1.49 -1.79 -4.39
N VAL A 113 0.28 -2.05 -3.88
CA VAL A 113 -0.51 -1.05 -3.15
C VAL A 113 0.27 -0.41 -1.98
N PRO A 114 0.99 -1.16 -1.13
CA PRO A 114 1.79 -0.57 -0.04
C PRO A 114 2.93 0.33 -0.53
N LEU A 115 3.38 0.16 -1.77
CA LEU A 115 4.52 0.88 -2.35
C LEU A 115 4.09 2.19 -3.03
N LEU A 116 2.80 2.34 -3.33
CA LEU A 116 2.25 3.48 -4.07
C LEU A 116 2.63 4.84 -3.49
N PRO A 117 2.53 5.10 -2.17
CA PRO A 117 2.83 6.43 -1.63
C PRO A 117 4.26 6.89 -1.93
N ALA A 118 5.24 5.99 -1.80
CA ALA A 118 6.63 6.29 -2.06
C ALA A 118 6.87 6.58 -3.55
N ILE A 119 6.37 5.71 -4.43
CA ILE A 119 6.59 5.83 -5.89
C ILE A 119 5.85 7.04 -6.48
N VAL A 120 4.65 7.35 -5.98
CA VAL A 120 3.90 8.56 -6.37
C VAL A 120 4.71 9.81 -6.04
N ALA A 121 5.23 9.91 -4.82
CA ALA A 121 5.96 11.08 -4.36
C ALA A 121 7.26 11.28 -5.14
N THR A 122 8.10 10.23 -5.23
CA THR A 122 9.38 10.32 -5.94
C THR A 122 9.19 10.49 -7.45
N GLY A 123 8.18 9.84 -8.05
CA GLY A 123 7.81 10.01 -9.45
C GLY A 123 7.36 11.43 -9.80
N LEU A 124 6.56 12.06 -8.93
CA LEU A 124 6.16 13.47 -9.11
C LEU A 124 7.38 14.40 -9.12
N PHE A 125 8.30 14.23 -8.16
CA PHE A 125 9.55 14.98 -8.14
C PHE A 125 10.44 14.69 -9.35
N MET A 126 10.43 13.45 -9.86
CA MET A 126 11.19 13.06 -11.05
C MET A 126 10.69 13.81 -12.29
N GLY A 127 9.37 13.91 -12.46
CA GLY A 127 8.76 14.71 -13.53
C GLY A 127 9.14 16.19 -13.44
N ILE A 128 9.11 16.76 -12.24
CA ILE A 128 9.53 18.16 -11.99
C ILE A 128 11.01 18.36 -12.33
N ARG A 129 11.89 17.47 -11.83
CA ARG A 129 13.34 17.50 -12.15
C ARG A 129 13.56 17.43 -13.65
N GLY A 130 12.87 16.53 -14.35
CA GLY A 130 12.96 16.41 -15.80
C GLY A 130 12.53 17.67 -16.55
N ALA A 131 11.46 18.32 -16.11
CA ALA A 131 10.99 19.59 -16.70
C ALA A 131 11.98 20.75 -16.47
N ILE A 132 12.56 20.84 -15.27
CA ILE A 132 13.58 21.84 -14.94
C ILE A 132 14.88 21.56 -15.71
N ASN A 133 15.30 20.30 -15.83
CA ASN A 133 16.54 19.90 -16.48
C ASN A 133 16.42 19.88 -18.02
N ASN A 134 15.89 20.95 -18.61
CA ASN A 134 15.76 21.12 -20.05
C ASN A 134 16.47 22.41 -20.49
N ASP A 135 17.27 22.35 -21.55
CA ASP A 135 18.05 23.51 -22.04
C ASP A 135 17.18 24.71 -22.43
N THR A 136 15.94 24.50 -22.90
CA THR A 136 15.02 25.60 -23.23
C THR A 136 14.55 26.32 -21.97
N VAL A 137 14.24 25.57 -20.91
CA VAL A 137 13.81 26.12 -19.62
C VAL A 137 14.99 26.78 -18.91
N LEU A 138 16.12 26.09 -18.83
CA LEU A 138 17.34 26.59 -18.18
C LEU A 138 17.96 27.78 -18.91
N GLY A 139 17.77 27.87 -20.22
CA GLY A 139 18.16 29.03 -21.02
C GLY A 139 17.48 30.33 -20.57
N LEU A 140 16.26 30.27 -20.03
CA LEU A 140 15.58 31.43 -19.42
C LEU A 140 16.30 31.96 -18.18
N PHE A 141 17.09 31.11 -17.53
CA PHE A 141 17.88 31.42 -16.34
C PHE A 141 19.38 31.58 -16.65
N GLY A 142 19.75 31.63 -17.94
CA GLY A 142 21.15 31.81 -18.37
C GLY A 142 22.05 30.61 -18.06
N THR A 143 21.49 29.41 -17.92
CA THR A 143 22.25 28.17 -17.67
C THR A 143 21.88 27.08 -18.68
N THR A 144 22.53 25.93 -18.59
CA THR A 144 22.32 24.76 -19.46
C THR A 144 22.05 23.53 -18.61
N SER A 145 21.40 22.51 -19.18
CA SER A 145 21.22 21.20 -18.55
C SER A 145 22.55 20.60 -18.12
N LYS A 146 23.59 20.73 -18.95
CA LYS A 146 24.94 20.27 -18.60
C LYS A 146 25.50 20.98 -17.36
N ALA A 147 25.33 22.31 -17.27
CA ALA A 147 25.79 23.07 -16.11
C ALA A 147 24.97 22.77 -14.85
N PHE A 148 23.65 22.63 -15.00
CA PHE A 148 22.75 22.28 -13.90
C PHE A 148 23.02 20.87 -13.36
N ALA A 149 23.22 19.89 -14.25
CA ALA A 149 23.54 18.50 -13.90
C ALA A 149 24.87 18.35 -13.15
N ALA A 150 25.78 19.32 -13.28
CA ALA A 150 27.04 19.35 -12.54
C ALA A 150 26.92 19.94 -11.12
N THR A 151 25.73 20.39 -10.69
CA THR A 151 25.53 21.00 -9.37
C THR A 151 25.19 19.96 -8.29
N ASP A 152 25.61 20.23 -7.05
CA ASP A 152 25.24 19.41 -5.89
C ASP A 152 23.71 19.39 -5.66
N PHE A 153 23.03 20.48 -6.03
CA PHE A 153 21.57 20.53 -5.97
C PHE A 153 20.93 19.52 -6.92
N TYR A 154 21.44 19.38 -8.15
CA TYR A 154 20.97 18.35 -9.07
C TYR A 154 21.20 16.95 -8.49
N THR A 155 22.38 16.69 -7.93
CA THR A 155 22.68 15.43 -7.24
C THR A 155 21.69 15.14 -6.10
N TYR A 156 21.34 16.15 -5.29
CA TYR A 156 20.29 16.01 -4.28
C TYR A 156 18.94 15.63 -4.91
N THR A 157 18.54 16.28 -6.02
CA THR A 157 17.29 15.90 -6.71
C THR A 157 17.34 14.48 -7.27
N VAL A 158 18.49 14.00 -7.74
CA VAL A 158 18.70 12.60 -8.17
C VAL A 158 18.48 11.66 -6.98
N VAL A 159 19.07 11.93 -5.82
CA VAL A 159 18.85 11.13 -4.61
C VAL A 159 17.36 11.11 -4.22
N LEU A 160 16.69 12.28 -4.24
CA LEU A 160 15.28 12.40 -3.90
C LEU A 160 14.37 11.60 -4.85
N THR A 161 14.70 11.56 -6.13
CA THR A 161 13.81 11.03 -7.18
C THR A 161 14.10 9.58 -7.53
N ASP A 162 15.38 9.20 -7.65
CA ASP A 162 15.77 7.94 -8.25
C ASP A 162 15.93 6.81 -7.20
N THR A 163 16.04 7.13 -5.91
CA THR A 163 16.24 6.13 -4.83
C THR A 163 15.14 5.07 -4.80
N ALA A 164 13.87 5.47 -4.79
CA ALA A 164 12.76 4.51 -4.69
C ALA A 164 12.71 3.54 -5.89
N PHE A 165 13.08 4.01 -7.08
CA PHE A 165 13.14 3.20 -8.29
C PHE A 165 14.39 2.31 -8.33
N ALA A 166 15.55 2.86 -7.97
CA ALA A 166 16.81 2.11 -7.93
C ALA A 166 16.75 0.93 -6.94
N PHE A 167 16.07 1.13 -5.81
CA PHE A 167 15.84 0.11 -4.78
C PHE A 167 14.46 -0.56 -4.90
N PHE A 168 13.80 -0.45 -6.05
CA PHE A 168 12.46 -1.01 -6.21
C PHE A 168 12.37 -2.53 -5.95
N PRO A 169 13.38 -3.35 -6.32
CA PRO A 169 13.43 -4.75 -5.90
C PRO A 169 13.35 -4.97 -4.39
N ALA A 170 13.97 -4.10 -3.59
CA ALA A 170 13.93 -4.17 -2.13
C ALA A 170 12.51 -3.94 -1.60
N LEU A 171 11.83 -2.92 -2.13
CA LEU A 171 10.46 -2.58 -1.79
C LEU A 171 9.47 -3.70 -2.19
N ILE A 172 9.62 -4.24 -3.40
CA ILE A 172 8.79 -5.33 -3.91
C ILE A 172 8.99 -6.61 -3.09
N CYS A 173 10.23 -7.01 -2.80
CA CYS A 173 10.49 -8.21 -2.00
C CYS A 173 9.96 -8.06 -0.56
N TRP A 174 10.15 -6.89 0.06
CA TRP A 174 9.56 -6.58 1.37
C TRP A 174 8.04 -6.77 1.37
N SER A 175 7.37 -6.14 0.40
CA SER A 175 5.91 -6.19 0.28
C SER A 175 5.41 -7.61 -0.07
N ALA A 176 6.09 -8.31 -0.98
CA ALA A 176 5.77 -9.69 -1.34
C ALA A 176 5.90 -10.65 -0.14
N PHE A 177 6.93 -10.49 0.70
CA PHE A 177 7.02 -11.26 1.94
C PHE A 177 5.86 -10.96 2.88
N ASN A 178 5.46 -9.70 3.00
CA ASN A 178 4.31 -9.32 3.81
C ASN A 178 3.00 -9.94 3.28
N VAL A 179 2.78 -9.93 1.96
CA VAL A 179 1.57 -10.46 1.31
C VAL A 179 1.51 -11.99 1.32
N PHE A 180 2.64 -12.66 1.09
CA PHE A 180 2.69 -14.12 1.00
C PHE A 180 3.02 -14.82 2.33
N GLY A 181 3.14 -14.05 3.42
CA GLY A 181 3.26 -14.53 4.80
C GLY A 181 4.69 -14.91 5.24
N GLY A 182 5.71 -14.36 4.60
CA GLY A 182 7.10 -14.42 5.05
C GLY A 182 7.46 -13.27 6.00
N SER A 183 8.69 -13.24 6.50
CA SER A 183 9.27 -12.14 7.27
C SER A 183 9.60 -10.94 6.35
N PRO A 184 8.93 -9.78 6.49
CA PRO A 184 9.16 -8.64 5.61
C PRO A 184 10.61 -8.14 5.63
N LEU A 185 11.29 -8.25 6.78
CA LEU A 185 12.70 -7.87 6.91
C LEU A 185 13.61 -8.77 6.05
N LEU A 186 13.36 -10.08 6.01
CA LEU A 186 14.12 -10.98 5.13
C LEU A 186 13.85 -10.67 3.66
N GLY A 187 12.58 -10.38 3.31
CA GLY A 187 12.22 -9.91 1.97
C GLY A 187 12.97 -8.64 1.57
N LEU A 188 12.99 -7.63 2.44
CA LEU A 188 13.70 -6.37 2.20
C LEU A 188 15.19 -6.60 1.91
N VAL A 189 15.86 -7.37 2.78
CA VAL A 189 17.28 -7.68 2.65
C VAL A 189 17.57 -8.49 1.38
N LEU A 190 16.73 -9.46 1.02
CA LEU A 190 16.86 -10.20 -0.23
C LEU A 190 16.77 -9.28 -1.45
N GLY A 191 15.82 -8.35 -1.47
CA GLY A 191 15.72 -7.39 -2.57
C GLY A 191 16.89 -6.41 -2.60
N LEU A 192 17.44 -6.00 -1.45
CA LEU A 192 18.68 -5.21 -1.39
C LEU A 192 19.89 -5.97 -1.94
N MET A 193 19.97 -7.28 -1.75
CA MET A 193 21.03 -8.11 -2.36
C MET A 193 20.97 -8.08 -3.89
N MET A 194 19.77 -8.01 -4.48
CA MET A 194 19.59 -7.94 -5.94
C MET A 194 20.04 -6.62 -6.56
N VAL A 195 20.17 -5.56 -5.76
CA VAL A 195 20.57 -4.21 -6.20
C VAL A 195 21.87 -3.74 -5.55
N ASN A 196 22.61 -4.66 -4.94
CA ASN A 196 23.86 -4.36 -4.27
C ASN A 196 24.86 -3.70 -5.26
N ASN A 197 25.58 -2.68 -4.79
CA ASN A 197 26.55 -1.94 -5.62
C ASN A 197 27.77 -2.77 -6.07
N ALA A 198 28.00 -3.95 -5.46
CA ALA A 198 28.98 -4.91 -5.95
C ALA A 198 28.54 -5.62 -7.24
N LEU A 199 27.24 -5.56 -7.59
CA LEU A 199 26.72 -6.08 -8.85
C LEU A 199 26.79 -4.99 -9.93
N PRO A 200 27.31 -5.29 -11.14
CA PRO A 200 27.30 -4.34 -12.26
C PRO A 200 25.87 -3.94 -12.59
N ASN A 201 25.60 -2.64 -12.74
CA ASN A 201 24.28 -2.18 -13.13
C ASN A 201 23.92 -2.73 -14.52
N ALA A 202 22.73 -3.31 -14.68
CA ALA A 202 22.28 -3.87 -15.95
C ALA A 202 22.31 -2.86 -17.10
N TRP A 203 22.08 -1.56 -16.82
CA TRP A 203 22.15 -0.47 -17.79
C TRP A 203 23.56 -0.21 -18.29
N ASP A 204 24.53 -0.18 -17.37
CA ASP A 204 25.92 0.00 -17.73
C ASP A 204 26.44 -1.20 -18.54
N VAL A 205 25.96 -2.40 -18.23
CA VAL A 205 26.28 -3.60 -19.02
C VAL A 205 25.65 -3.54 -20.41
N ALA A 206 24.37 -3.17 -20.50
CA ALA A 206 23.66 -3.09 -21.77
C ALA A 206 24.20 -1.99 -22.70
N SER A 207 24.67 -0.87 -22.15
CA SER A 207 25.32 0.21 -22.89
C SER A 207 26.80 -0.05 -23.21
N GLY A 208 27.41 -1.09 -22.63
CA GLY A 208 28.83 -1.41 -22.79
C GLY A 208 29.78 -0.63 -21.88
N ALA A 209 29.25 0.18 -20.96
CA ALA A 209 30.04 0.91 -19.95
C ALA A 209 30.60 -0.02 -18.84
N ALA A 210 29.97 -1.17 -18.62
CA ALA A 210 30.42 -2.21 -17.69
C ALA A 210 30.36 -3.60 -18.33
N LYS A 211 30.95 -4.59 -17.65
CA LYS A 211 30.83 -6.02 -18.01
C LYS A 211 30.05 -6.76 -16.93
N PRO A 212 29.21 -7.74 -17.29
CA PRO A 212 28.56 -8.58 -16.29
C PRO A 212 29.61 -9.44 -15.58
N ILE A 213 29.31 -9.87 -14.37
CA ILE A 213 30.13 -10.86 -13.67
C ILE A 213 29.78 -12.23 -14.24
N TYR A 214 30.77 -12.97 -14.73
CA TYR A 214 30.56 -14.33 -15.20
C TYR A 214 30.80 -15.33 -14.08
N PHE A 215 29.74 -16.04 -13.70
CA PHE A 215 29.85 -17.21 -12.85
C PHE A 215 29.89 -18.46 -13.73
N PHE A 216 30.80 -19.38 -13.40
CA PHE A 216 31.04 -20.61 -14.15
C PHE A 216 31.35 -20.39 -15.65
N ASP A 217 31.82 -19.20 -16.02
CA ASP A 217 32.10 -18.75 -17.40
C ASP A 217 30.90 -18.65 -18.36
N PHE A 218 29.68 -19.00 -17.93
CA PHE A 218 28.48 -18.97 -18.81
C PHE A 218 27.25 -18.29 -18.21
N ILE A 219 27.24 -17.95 -16.92
CA ILE A 219 26.11 -17.25 -16.28
C ILE A 219 26.46 -15.76 -16.12
N PRO A 220 25.91 -14.86 -16.95
CA PRO A 220 26.08 -13.43 -16.77
C PRO A 220 25.21 -12.95 -15.58
N VAL A 221 25.86 -12.34 -14.59
CA VAL A 221 25.22 -11.78 -13.41
C VAL A 221 25.37 -10.26 -13.41
N VAL A 222 24.23 -9.59 -13.25
CA VAL A 222 24.08 -8.14 -13.16
C VAL A 222 23.18 -7.79 -11.97
N GLY A 223 23.18 -6.53 -11.57
CA GLY A 223 22.21 -5.99 -10.64
C GLY A 223 20.85 -5.81 -11.31
N TYR A 224 19.79 -5.96 -10.54
CA TYR A 224 18.40 -5.89 -11.00
C TYR A 224 17.76 -4.54 -10.64
N GLN A 225 18.53 -3.46 -10.67
CA GLN A 225 18.02 -2.11 -10.37
C GLN A 225 16.83 -1.80 -11.29
N ASN A 226 15.77 -1.22 -10.73
CA ASN A 226 14.49 -0.96 -11.39
C ASN A 226 13.71 -2.21 -11.86
N SER A 227 14.21 -3.45 -11.69
CA SER A 227 13.50 -4.64 -12.18
C SER A 227 12.35 -5.09 -11.27
N VAL A 228 11.17 -5.26 -11.85
CA VAL A 228 9.95 -5.61 -11.09
C VAL A 228 9.73 -7.12 -10.99
N LEU A 229 9.70 -7.84 -12.12
CA LEU A 229 9.37 -9.27 -12.11
C LEU A 229 10.39 -10.14 -11.38
N PRO A 230 11.71 -9.97 -11.58
CA PRO A 230 12.68 -10.74 -10.82
C PRO A 230 12.43 -10.59 -9.32
N ALA A 231 12.21 -9.36 -8.85
CA ALA A 231 11.93 -9.07 -7.45
C ALA A 231 10.60 -9.68 -6.98
N PHE A 232 9.52 -9.56 -7.77
CA PHE A 232 8.23 -10.15 -7.42
C PHE A 232 8.32 -11.67 -7.25
N PHE A 233 8.99 -12.37 -8.18
CA PHE A 233 9.14 -13.81 -8.11
C PHE A 233 10.12 -14.25 -7.02
N VAL A 234 11.21 -13.52 -6.78
CA VAL A 234 12.10 -13.74 -5.63
C VAL A 234 11.35 -13.55 -4.32
N GLY A 235 10.53 -12.51 -4.21
CA GLY A 235 9.66 -12.24 -3.07
C GLY A 235 8.63 -13.35 -2.84
N LEU A 236 7.87 -13.71 -3.87
CA LEU A 236 6.84 -14.76 -3.82
C LEU A 236 7.42 -16.13 -3.46
N LEU A 237 8.47 -16.55 -4.16
CA LEU A 237 9.10 -17.85 -3.92
C LEU A 237 9.86 -17.84 -2.60
N GLY A 238 10.51 -16.73 -2.26
CA GLY A 238 11.24 -16.54 -1.01
C GLY A 238 10.34 -16.64 0.21
N ALA A 239 9.18 -15.99 0.21
CA ALA A 239 8.22 -16.05 1.30
C ALA A 239 7.71 -17.49 1.53
N LYS A 240 7.38 -18.20 0.45
CA LYS A 240 6.95 -19.60 0.52
C LYS A 240 8.09 -20.53 0.96
N PHE A 241 9.30 -20.26 0.49
CA PHE A 241 10.48 -21.01 0.86
C PHE A 241 10.82 -20.81 2.34
N GLU A 242 10.77 -19.58 2.85
CA GLU A 242 10.96 -19.29 4.28
C GLU A 242 9.95 -20.05 5.14
N GLN A 243 8.65 -20.00 4.79
CA GLN A 243 7.63 -20.76 5.50
C GLN A 243 7.87 -22.27 5.47
N TRP A 244 8.44 -22.76 4.37
CA TRP A 244 8.83 -24.17 4.26
C TRP A 244 10.03 -24.47 5.16
N VAL A 245 11.10 -23.67 5.13
CA VAL A 245 12.28 -23.81 6.00
C VAL A 245 11.89 -23.78 7.47
N ARG A 246 10.96 -22.90 7.87
CA ARG A 246 10.40 -22.83 9.23
C ARG A 246 9.86 -24.17 9.74
N LYS A 247 9.35 -25.04 8.86
CA LYS A 247 8.83 -26.37 9.25
C LYS A 247 9.92 -27.37 9.60
N TRP A 248 11.15 -27.12 9.16
CA TRP A 248 12.30 -28.03 9.32
C TRP A 248 13.31 -27.56 10.36
N VAL A 249 13.40 -26.25 10.61
CA VAL A 249 14.35 -25.67 11.56
C VAL A 249 13.79 -25.79 12.99
N PRO A 250 14.54 -26.36 13.94
CA PRO A 250 14.14 -26.36 15.36
C PRO A 250 14.06 -24.94 15.93
N ASP A 251 13.09 -24.67 16.80
CA ASP A 251 12.83 -23.33 17.36
C ASP A 251 14.08 -22.66 17.97
N VAL A 252 14.95 -23.44 18.63
CA VAL A 252 16.21 -22.94 19.26
C VAL A 252 17.20 -22.38 18.23
N LEU A 253 17.16 -22.89 16.99
CA LEU A 253 18.08 -22.48 15.92
C LEU A 253 17.41 -21.54 14.91
N ASP A 254 16.13 -21.22 15.12
CA ASP A 254 15.31 -20.51 14.14
C ASP A 254 15.85 -19.12 13.79
N LEU A 255 16.26 -18.38 14.82
CA LEU A 255 16.84 -17.03 14.68
C LEU A 255 18.12 -17.02 13.81
N LEU A 256 18.86 -18.12 13.76
CA LEU A 256 20.14 -18.22 13.06
C LEU A 256 19.98 -18.92 11.71
N LEU A 257 19.42 -20.13 11.71
CA LEU A 257 19.40 -21.00 10.54
C LEU A 257 18.37 -20.57 9.51
N ARG A 258 17.20 -20.08 9.92
CA ARG A 258 16.16 -19.70 8.95
C ARG A 258 16.64 -18.54 8.06
N PRO A 259 17.11 -17.38 8.59
CA PRO A 259 17.63 -16.32 7.75
C PRO A 259 18.83 -16.76 6.89
N LEU A 260 19.75 -17.55 7.45
CA LEU A 260 20.93 -18.05 6.74
C LEU A 260 20.54 -18.88 5.50
N ILE A 261 19.64 -19.86 5.67
CA ILE A 261 19.19 -20.75 4.59
C ILE A 261 18.42 -19.94 3.53
N VAL A 262 17.50 -19.08 3.98
CA VAL A 262 16.69 -18.25 3.07
C VAL A 262 17.59 -17.33 2.25
N PHE A 263 18.52 -16.61 2.87
CA PHE A 263 19.44 -15.73 2.15
C PHE A 263 20.35 -16.51 1.19
N ALA A 264 20.98 -17.58 1.64
CA ALA A 264 21.90 -18.35 0.79
C ALA A 264 21.21 -18.93 -0.44
N VAL A 265 20.03 -19.55 -0.25
CA VAL A 265 19.31 -20.20 -1.35
C VAL A 265 18.62 -19.17 -2.25
N MET A 266 17.89 -18.21 -1.69
CA MET A 266 17.11 -17.29 -2.49
C MET A 266 17.96 -16.26 -3.23
N SER A 267 19.09 -15.81 -2.66
CA SER A 267 20.02 -14.93 -3.40
C SER A 267 20.68 -15.66 -4.58
N ALA A 268 21.09 -16.93 -4.40
CA ALA A 268 21.62 -17.75 -5.48
C ALA A 268 20.56 -17.99 -6.58
N LEU A 269 19.32 -18.31 -6.19
CA LEU A 269 18.21 -18.45 -7.15
C LEU A 269 17.91 -17.13 -7.88
N ALA A 270 17.95 -15.99 -7.17
CA ALA A 270 17.74 -14.67 -7.75
C ALA A 270 18.77 -14.37 -8.86
N LEU A 271 20.06 -14.54 -8.55
CA LEU A 271 21.16 -14.14 -9.44
C LEU A 271 21.45 -15.16 -10.55
N PHE A 272 21.30 -16.45 -10.30
CA PHE A 272 21.72 -17.50 -11.25
C PHE A 272 20.60 -18.11 -12.07
N ILE A 273 19.34 -17.93 -11.65
CA ILE A 273 18.19 -18.54 -12.33
C ILE A 273 17.15 -17.50 -12.69
N ILE A 274 16.50 -16.89 -11.70
CA ILE A 274 15.34 -16.02 -11.91
C ILE A 274 15.75 -14.82 -12.76
N GLY A 275 16.83 -14.16 -12.37
CA GLY A 275 17.37 -13.00 -13.06
C GLY A 275 17.73 -13.25 -14.53
N PRO A 276 18.62 -14.22 -14.85
CA PRO A 276 18.97 -14.56 -16.23
C PRO A 276 17.78 -14.98 -17.10
N VAL A 277 16.79 -15.68 -16.53
CA VAL A 277 15.53 -16.02 -17.22
C VAL A 277 14.79 -14.76 -17.63
N PHE A 278 14.60 -13.80 -16.72
CA PHE A 278 13.91 -12.55 -17.05
C PHE A 278 14.71 -11.64 -17.99
N HIS A 279 16.03 -11.64 -17.91
CA HIS A 279 16.87 -10.90 -18.86
C HIS A 279 16.76 -11.45 -20.30
N THR A 280 16.59 -12.78 -20.43
CA THR A 280 16.29 -13.41 -21.71
C THR A 280 14.92 -12.95 -22.25
N VAL A 281 13.92 -12.84 -21.37
CA VAL A 281 12.60 -12.29 -21.73
C VAL A 281 12.71 -10.82 -22.19
N GLU A 282 13.45 -9.99 -21.47
CA GLU A 282 13.73 -8.60 -21.84
C GLU A 282 14.35 -8.50 -23.24
N SER A 283 15.31 -9.38 -23.55
CA SER A 283 15.97 -9.43 -24.87
C SER A 283 14.99 -9.78 -26.00
N TYR A 284 14.06 -10.71 -25.77
CA TYR A 284 13.02 -11.03 -26.77
C TYR A 284 12.01 -9.90 -26.94
N VAL A 285 11.63 -9.23 -25.85
CA VAL A 285 10.74 -8.05 -25.93
C VAL A 285 11.40 -6.93 -26.71
N LEU A 286 12.69 -6.68 -26.50
CA LEU A 286 13.46 -5.70 -27.26
C LEU A 286 13.44 -6.01 -28.76
N ALA A 287 13.83 -7.23 -29.15
CA ALA A 287 13.86 -7.66 -30.55
C ALA A 287 12.47 -7.61 -31.21
N ALA A 288 11.42 -7.98 -30.47
CA ALA A 288 10.05 -7.88 -30.95
C ALA A 288 9.62 -6.43 -31.18
N THR A 289 9.94 -5.51 -30.27
CA THR A 289 9.62 -4.08 -30.42
C THR A 289 10.35 -3.47 -31.60
N GLU A 290 11.64 -3.75 -31.80
CA GLU A 290 12.40 -3.31 -32.98
C GLU A 290 11.76 -3.78 -34.28
N TRP A 291 11.31 -5.05 -34.33
CA TRP A 291 10.60 -5.57 -35.48
C TRP A 291 9.25 -4.86 -35.70
N ILE A 292 8.46 -4.66 -34.64
CA ILE A 292 7.15 -3.99 -34.71
C ILE A 292 7.27 -2.54 -35.18
N LEU A 293 8.32 -1.82 -34.74
CA LEU A 293 8.55 -0.42 -35.14
C LEU A 293 8.71 -0.24 -36.66
N ASN A 294 9.06 -1.31 -37.40
CA ASN A 294 9.18 -1.29 -38.85
C ASN A 294 7.84 -1.54 -39.59
N LEU A 295 6.74 -1.79 -38.88
CA LEU A 295 5.44 -2.04 -39.51
C LEU A 295 4.84 -0.76 -40.13
N PRO A 296 4.29 -0.83 -41.36
CA PRO A 296 3.76 0.34 -42.07
C PRO A 296 2.38 0.78 -41.54
N PHE A 297 1.85 1.87 -42.12
CA PHE A 297 0.47 2.35 -41.91
C PHE A 297 0.10 2.68 -40.45
N GLY A 298 1.10 2.99 -39.63
CA GLY A 298 0.94 3.25 -38.20
C GLY A 298 0.65 2.00 -37.35
N LEU A 299 0.77 0.80 -37.93
CA LEU A 299 0.54 -0.46 -37.22
C LEU A 299 1.52 -0.66 -36.06
N ALA A 300 2.75 -0.14 -36.19
CA ALA A 300 3.72 -0.09 -35.10
C ALA A 300 3.11 0.52 -33.83
N GLY A 301 2.57 1.73 -33.95
CA GLY A 301 1.93 2.43 -32.84
C GLY A 301 0.60 1.82 -32.40
N LEU A 302 -0.15 1.19 -33.30
CA LEU A 302 -1.38 0.48 -32.93
C LEU A 302 -1.08 -0.67 -31.97
N VAL A 303 -0.09 -1.50 -32.31
CA VAL A 303 0.28 -2.67 -31.52
C VAL A 303 1.00 -2.24 -30.25
N LEU A 304 2.06 -1.45 -30.37
CA LEU A 304 2.87 -1.03 -29.21
C LEU A 304 2.06 -0.12 -28.28
N GLY A 305 1.25 0.78 -28.79
CA GLY A 305 0.37 1.63 -27.97
C GLY A 305 -0.66 0.83 -27.16
N GLY A 306 -1.14 -0.29 -27.73
CA GLY A 306 -2.10 -1.18 -27.07
C GLY A 306 -1.49 -2.16 -26.07
N VAL A 307 -0.22 -2.53 -26.26
CA VAL A 307 0.45 -3.56 -25.44
C VAL A 307 1.39 -2.94 -24.40
N HIS A 308 1.91 -1.74 -24.62
CA HIS A 308 2.94 -1.13 -23.77
C HIS A 308 2.59 -1.16 -22.29
N GLN A 309 1.36 -0.80 -21.92
CA GLN A 309 0.96 -0.73 -20.51
C GLN A 309 0.83 -2.13 -19.88
N VAL A 310 0.63 -3.19 -20.67
CA VAL A 310 0.78 -4.57 -20.19
C VAL A 310 2.25 -4.87 -19.88
N ILE A 311 3.17 -4.41 -20.72
CA ILE A 311 4.61 -4.54 -20.50
C ILE A 311 5.05 -3.74 -19.26
N VAL A 312 4.43 -2.57 -19.01
CA VAL A 312 4.65 -1.79 -17.78
C VAL A 312 4.25 -2.57 -16.53
N VAL A 313 3.09 -3.24 -16.56
CA VAL A 313 2.66 -4.13 -15.46
C VAL A 313 3.67 -5.25 -15.21
N THR A 314 4.31 -5.75 -16.27
CA THR A 314 5.39 -6.73 -16.16
C THR A 314 6.75 -6.12 -15.79
N GLY A 315 6.91 -4.79 -15.66
CA GLY A 315 8.20 -4.15 -15.37
C GLY A 315 9.32 -4.33 -16.40
N VAL A 316 9.13 -5.13 -17.44
CA VAL A 316 10.09 -5.35 -18.53
C VAL A 316 10.26 -4.08 -19.39
N HIS A 317 9.32 -3.15 -19.30
CA HIS A 317 9.29 -1.90 -20.08
C HIS A 317 10.56 -1.04 -19.92
N HIS A 318 11.31 -1.20 -18.83
CA HIS A 318 12.58 -0.48 -18.65
C HIS A 318 13.54 -0.75 -19.82
N VAL A 319 13.52 -1.94 -20.44
CA VAL A 319 14.33 -2.28 -21.64
C VAL A 319 14.15 -1.27 -22.80
N PHE A 320 13.02 -0.57 -22.86
CA PHE A 320 12.77 0.44 -23.88
C PHE A 320 13.67 1.66 -23.75
N ASN A 321 14.19 1.99 -22.56
CA ASN A 321 15.15 3.09 -22.42
C ASN A 321 16.42 2.84 -23.24
N LEU A 322 16.88 1.58 -23.32
CA LEU A 322 18.04 1.21 -24.15
C LEU A 322 17.71 1.39 -25.63
N LEU A 323 16.52 0.97 -26.03
CA LEU A 323 16.05 1.09 -27.40
C LEU A 323 15.90 2.56 -27.82
N GLU A 324 15.25 3.38 -27.01
CA GLU A 324 15.10 4.83 -27.21
C GLU A 324 16.48 5.50 -27.37
N ALA A 325 17.43 5.19 -26.48
CA ALA A 325 18.80 5.69 -26.57
C ALA A 325 19.50 5.28 -27.89
N ASN A 326 19.34 4.01 -28.31
CA ASN A 326 19.89 3.52 -29.57
C ASN A 326 19.23 4.15 -30.80
N LEU A 327 17.92 4.36 -30.78
CA LEU A 327 17.17 5.01 -31.85
C LEU A 327 17.64 6.46 -32.04
N ILE A 328 17.81 7.20 -30.93
CA ILE A 328 18.37 8.56 -30.95
C ILE A 328 19.82 8.55 -31.46
N ALA A 329 20.68 7.67 -30.94
CA ALA A 329 22.09 7.62 -31.33
C ALA A 329 22.28 7.32 -32.82
N ASN A 330 21.46 6.41 -33.38
CA ASN A 330 21.60 5.96 -34.76
C ASN A 330 20.86 6.84 -35.77
N THR A 331 19.70 7.39 -35.41
CA THR A 331 18.79 8.05 -36.35
C THR A 331 18.47 9.50 -36.00
N GLY A 332 18.84 9.96 -34.79
CA GLY A 332 18.46 11.25 -34.24
C GLY A 332 16.97 11.38 -33.92
N LYS A 333 16.21 10.27 -33.95
CA LYS A 333 14.75 10.24 -33.81
C LYS A 333 14.30 9.08 -32.94
N ASP A 334 13.30 9.35 -32.12
CA ASP A 334 12.67 8.36 -31.24
C ASP A 334 11.15 8.31 -31.44
N PRO A 335 10.66 7.52 -32.41
CA PRO A 335 9.22 7.32 -32.60
C PRO A 335 8.58 6.47 -31.48
N LEU A 336 9.38 5.67 -30.76
CA LEU A 336 8.88 4.82 -29.70
C LEU A 336 8.35 5.68 -28.54
N ASN A 337 9.07 6.73 -28.17
CA ASN A 337 8.65 7.69 -27.14
C ASN A 337 7.24 8.26 -27.36
N ALA A 338 6.89 8.60 -28.61
CA ALA A 338 5.58 9.13 -28.96
C ALA A 338 4.46 8.09 -28.76
N ILE A 339 4.74 6.83 -29.11
CA ILE A 339 3.82 5.71 -28.93
C ILE A 339 3.63 5.40 -27.45
N ILE A 340 4.72 5.37 -26.67
CA ILE A 340 4.70 5.18 -25.22
C ILE A 340 3.89 6.29 -24.55
N THR A 341 4.12 7.54 -24.95
CA THR A 341 3.36 8.70 -24.48
C THR A 341 1.85 8.49 -24.69
N ALA A 342 1.44 8.02 -25.87
CA ALA A 342 0.03 7.76 -26.13
C ALA A 342 -0.54 6.68 -25.19
N ALA A 343 0.16 5.56 -25.06
CA ALA A 343 -0.25 4.46 -24.18
C ALA A 343 -0.41 4.91 -22.72
N MET A 344 0.53 5.73 -22.22
CA MET A 344 0.50 6.28 -20.88
C MET A 344 -0.64 7.29 -20.70
N THR A 345 -0.81 8.18 -21.67
CA THR A 345 -1.89 9.18 -21.67
C THR A 345 -3.27 8.53 -21.62
N ALA A 346 -3.44 7.40 -22.31
CA ALA A 346 -4.69 6.65 -22.28
C ALA A 346 -5.02 6.11 -20.88
N GLN A 347 -4.02 5.63 -20.14
CA GLN A 347 -4.20 5.19 -18.75
C GLN A 347 -4.50 6.36 -17.79
N ALA A 348 -3.89 7.53 -18.03
CA ALA A 348 -4.26 8.74 -17.32
C ALA A 348 -5.74 9.10 -17.55
N GLY A 349 -6.19 9.04 -18.81
CA GLY A 349 -7.60 9.29 -19.16
C GLY A 349 -8.57 8.30 -18.51
N ALA A 350 -8.22 7.02 -18.51
CA ALA A 350 -8.99 5.98 -17.84
C ALA A 350 -9.10 6.22 -16.32
N THR A 351 -7.98 6.57 -15.67
CA THR A 351 -7.93 6.87 -14.24
C THR A 351 -8.75 8.10 -13.90
N LEU A 352 -8.68 9.14 -14.72
CA LEU A 352 -9.46 10.36 -14.57
C LEU A 352 -10.96 10.06 -14.66
N ALA A 353 -11.37 9.20 -15.61
CA ALA A 353 -12.77 8.79 -15.72
C ALA A 353 -13.27 8.09 -14.46
N VAL A 354 -12.47 7.20 -13.86
CA VAL A 354 -12.80 6.56 -12.58
C VAL A 354 -12.92 7.61 -11.46
N GLY A 355 -11.94 8.52 -11.34
CA GLY A 355 -11.93 9.56 -10.29
C GLY A 355 -13.09 10.54 -10.40
N VAL A 356 -13.52 10.89 -11.61
CA VAL A 356 -14.68 11.78 -11.82
C VAL A 356 -15.99 11.02 -11.61
N LYS A 357 -16.08 9.76 -12.04
CA LYS A 357 -17.33 8.99 -12.03
C LYS A 357 -17.69 8.44 -10.65
N THR A 358 -16.68 8.08 -9.85
CA THR A 358 -16.88 7.49 -8.51
C THR A 358 -17.53 8.46 -7.53
N LYS A 359 -18.32 7.94 -6.58
CA LYS A 359 -18.79 8.72 -5.42
C LYS A 359 -17.92 8.51 -4.17
N ASP A 360 -17.00 7.55 -4.19
CA ASP A 360 -16.17 7.24 -3.04
C ASP A 360 -15.08 8.28 -2.78
N ALA A 361 -15.06 8.86 -1.57
CA ALA A 361 -14.11 9.90 -1.20
C ALA A 361 -12.65 9.39 -1.20
N LYS A 362 -12.41 8.14 -0.73
CA LYS A 362 -11.06 7.56 -0.70
C LYS A 362 -10.54 7.30 -2.12
N LEU A 363 -11.37 6.73 -2.98
CA LEU A 363 -11.00 6.49 -4.37
C LEU A 363 -10.80 7.79 -5.14
N LYS A 364 -11.55 8.87 -4.85
CA LYS A 364 -11.26 10.21 -5.41
C LYS A 364 -9.90 10.73 -4.96
N ALA A 365 -9.64 10.66 -3.65
CA ALA A 365 -8.37 11.10 -3.07
C ALA A 365 -7.17 10.32 -3.64
N LEU A 366 -7.38 9.08 -4.11
CA LEU A 366 -6.37 8.30 -4.82
C LEU A 366 -6.29 8.60 -6.32
N ALA A 367 -7.43 8.61 -7.02
CA ALA A 367 -7.49 8.66 -8.48
C ALA A 367 -7.04 10.00 -9.07
N PHE A 368 -7.32 11.13 -8.41
CA PHE A 368 -6.87 12.43 -8.90
C PHE A 368 -5.35 12.60 -8.84
N PRO A 369 -4.67 12.35 -7.69
CA PRO A 369 -3.21 12.35 -7.65
C PRO A 369 -2.57 11.32 -8.58
N ALA A 370 -3.15 10.12 -8.70
CA ALA A 370 -2.67 9.10 -9.62
C ALA A 370 -2.77 9.54 -11.09
N THR A 371 -3.85 10.24 -11.46
CA THR A 371 -3.99 10.85 -12.78
C THR A 371 -2.92 11.90 -13.02
N LEU A 372 -2.69 12.79 -12.05
CA LEU A 372 -1.66 13.84 -12.15
C LEU A 372 -0.27 13.23 -12.32
N SER A 373 0.05 12.19 -11.55
CA SER A 373 1.29 11.43 -11.67
C SER A 373 1.44 10.84 -13.08
N ALA A 374 0.37 10.21 -13.61
CA ALA A 374 0.37 9.68 -14.96
C ALA A 374 0.59 10.76 -16.03
N VAL A 375 -0.04 11.92 -15.91
CA VAL A 375 0.15 13.07 -16.83
C VAL A 375 1.59 13.60 -16.81
N LEU A 376 2.33 13.38 -15.73
CA LEU A 376 3.74 13.72 -15.60
C LEU A 376 4.68 12.59 -16.04
N GLY A 377 4.15 11.55 -16.68
CA GLY A 377 4.93 10.45 -17.23
C GLY A 377 5.19 9.32 -16.24
N ILE A 378 4.44 9.21 -15.14
CA ILE A 378 4.56 8.14 -14.14
C ILE A 378 3.21 7.43 -14.00
N THR A 379 3.03 6.34 -14.73
CA THR A 379 1.72 5.67 -14.84
C THR A 379 1.45 4.60 -13.79
N GLU A 380 2.45 4.17 -13.05
CA GLU A 380 2.36 3.10 -12.04
C GLU A 380 1.25 3.38 -11.02
N PRO A 381 1.07 4.61 -10.48
CA PRO A 381 -0.01 4.88 -9.55
C PRO A 381 -1.40 4.79 -10.17
N ALA A 382 -1.54 5.20 -11.43
CA ALA A 382 -2.78 5.08 -12.19
C ALA A 382 -3.12 3.62 -12.49
N ILE A 383 -2.14 2.85 -12.98
CA ILE A 383 -2.30 1.45 -13.33
C ILE A 383 -2.62 0.62 -12.08
N PHE A 384 -1.76 0.65 -11.06
CA PHE A 384 -1.88 -0.23 -9.90
C PHE A 384 -2.89 0.28 -8.87
N GLY A 385 -2.95 1.59 -8.64
CA GLY A 385 -3.86 2.17 -7.66
C GLY A 385 -5.32 2.16 -8.10
N VAL A 386 -5.59 2.21 -9.42
CA VAL A 386 -6.94 2.40 -9.94
C VAL A 386 -7.28 1.44 -11.08
N ASN A 387 -6.58 1.49 -12.21
CA ASN A 387 -7.08 0.87 -13.43
C ASN A 387 -7.10 -0.66 -13.41
N LEU A 388 -6.02 -1.30 -12.97
CA LEU A 388 -5.96 -2.75 -12.83
C LEU A 388 -6.86 -3.26 -11.72
N ARG A 389 -6.99 -2.46 -10.65
CA ARG A 389 -7.85 -2.78 -9.51
C ARG A 389 -9.29 -3.06 -9.95
N PHE A 390 -9.83 -2.29 -10.90
CA PHE A 390 -11.17 -2.53 -11.47
C PHE A 390 -11.15 -3.32 -12.78
N GLY A 391 -9.96 -3.62 -13.33
CA GLY A 391 -9.74 -4.43 -14.53
C GLY A 391 -10.20 -3.81 -15.84
N LYS A 392 -11.49 -3.47 -15.97
CA LYS A 392 -12.06 -2.86 -17.17
C LYS A 392 -11.48 -1.48 -17.51
N PRO A 393 -11.21 -0.56 -16.55
CA PRO A 393 -10.57 0.71 -16.89
C PRO A 393 -9.20 0.51 -17.53
N PHE A 394 -8.43 -0.47 -17.05
CA PHE A 394 -7.14 -0.81 -17.66
C PHE A 394 -7.30 -1.22 -19.13
N ILE A 395 -8.23 -2.13 -19.43
CA ILE A 395 -8.51 -2.59 -20.80
C ILE A 395 -8.96 -1.43 -21.70
N MET A 396 -9.85 -0.55 -21.22
CA MET A 396 -10.28 0.62 -21.97
C MET A 396 -9.11 1.57 -22.27
N GLY A 397 -8.20 1.73 -21.30
CA GLY A 397 -6.93 2.43 -21.49
C GLY A 397 -6.01 1.77 -22.52
N LEU A 398 -5.96 0.43 -22.61
CA LEU A 398 -5.19 -0.27 -23.66
C LEU A 398 -5.76 0.01 -25.06
N ILE A 399 -7.08 -0.04 -25.21
CA ILE A 399 -7.75 0.23 -26.50
C ILE A 399 -7.51 1.68 -26.92
N ALA A 400 -7.66 2.63 -25.99
CA ALA A 400 -7.34 4.03 -26.25
C ALA A 400 -5.86 4.24 -26.55
N GLY A 401 -4.97 3.51 -25.87
CA GLY A 401 -3.52 3.54 -26.11
C GLY A 401 -3.15 3.04 -27.50
N ALA A 402 -3.81 1.98 -27.99
CA ALA A 402 -3.63 1.49 -29.36
C ALA A 402 -4.02 2.56 -30.40
N ALA A 403 -5.20 3.17 -30.24
CA ALA A 403 -5.65 4.24 -31.13
C ALA A 403 -4.76 5.49 -31.07
N GLY A 404 -4.32 5.87 -29.87
CA GLY A 404 -3.40 6.99 -29.68
C GLY A 404 -2.00 6.74 -30.26
N GLY A 405 -1.46 5.53 -30.07
CA GLY A 405 -0.16 5.14 -30.64
C GLY A 405 -0.22 5.05 -32.15
N TRP A 406 -1.32 4.54 -32.72
CA TRP A 406 -1.58 4.56 -34.15
C TRP A 406 -1.59 6.00 -34.69
N LEU A 407 -2.30 6.91 -34.02
CA LEU A 407 -2.31 8.34 -34.35
C LEU A 407 -0.90 8.95 -34.27
N ALA A 408 -0.12 8.64 -33.23
CA ALA A 408 1.25 9.10 -33.08
C ALA A 408 2.13 8.69 -34.28
N SER A 409 1.98 7.44 -34.72
CA SER A 409 2.73 6.89 -35.86
C SER A 409 2.32 7.54 -37.19
N ILE A 410 1.02 7.77 -37.44
CA ILE A 410 0.56 8.43 -38.67
C ILE A 410 0.96 9.90 -38.72
N LEU A 411 0.98 10.58 -37.58
CA LEU A 411 1.47 11.95 -37.47
C LEU A 411 3.00 12.04 -37.65
N ASN A 412 3.69 10.90 -37.71
CA ASN A 412 5.14 10.76 -37.76
C ASN A 412 5.82 11.48 -36.58
N LEU A 413 5.25 11.35 -35.39
CA LEU A 413 5.84 11.89 -34.17
C LEU A 413 7.09 11.10 -33.82
N ALA A 414 8.20 11.80 -33.63
CA ALA A 414 9.43 11.23 -33.09
C ALA A 414 10.15 12.25 -32.21
N GLY A 415 10.46 11.86 -30.97
CA GLY A 415 11.24 12.66 -30.04
C GLY A 415 12.65 12.91 -30.58
N THR A 416 13.25 14.04 -30.22
CA THR A 416 14.63 14.39 -30.61
C THR A 416 15.68 14.06 -29.55
N GLY A 417 15.28 13.38 -28.47
CA GLY A 417 16.15 13.00 -27.38
C GLY A 417 15.44 12.05 -26.41
N PHE A 418 16.18 11.61 -25.40
CA PHE A 418 15.67 10.77 -24.32
C PHE A 418 15.10 11.64 -23.19
N GLY A 419 13.88 11.33 -22.71
CA GLY A 419 13.26 12.11 -21.64
C GLY A 419 11.88 11.62 -21.21
N VAL A 420 11.36 12.25 -20.15
CA VAL A 420 10.04 11.95 -19.56
C VAL A 420 8.92 12.26 -20.56
N THR A 421 7.83 11.49 -20.53
CA THR A 421 6.74 11.51 -21.52
C THR A 421 5.62 12.52 -21.18
N ILE A 422 4.57 12.56 -22.01
CA ILE A 422 3.31 13.34 -21.83
C ILE A 422 3.55 14.84 -21.68
N VAL A 423 3.31 15.47 -20.52
CA VAL A 423 3.43 16.93 -20.40
C VAL A 423 4.90 17.36 -20.47
N PRO A 424 5.81 16.82 -19.64
CA PRO A 424 7.26 17.03 -19.79
C PRO A 424 7.77 16.67 -21.20
N GLY A 425 7.23 15.59 -21.79
CA GLY A 425 7.64 15.10 -23.11
C GLY A 425 7.44 16.10 -24.24
N THR A 426 6.58 17.10 -24.10
CA THR A 426 6.41 18.19 -25.08
C THR A 426 7.72 18.83 -25.52
N LEU A 427 8.70 18.90 -24.59
CA LEU A 427 10.02 19.48 -24.83
C LEU A 427 10.87 18.67 -25.83
N LEU A 428 10.56 17.40 -26.06
CA LEU A 428 11.23 16.54 -27.05
C LEU A 428 10.74 16.79 -28.50
N TYR A 429 9.71 17.64 -28.68
CA TYR A 429 9.02 17.86 -29.96
C TYR A 429 9.08 19.32 -30.44
N LEU A 430 10.00 20.12 -29.89
CA LEU A 430 10.17 21.55 -30.21
C LEU A 430 10.62 21.82 -31.66
N ASN A 431 11.02 20.78 -32.41
CA ASN A 431 11.39 20.83 -33.82
C ASN A 431 10.17 20.93 -34.77
N GLY A 432 9.13 21.68 -34.39
CA GLY A 432 7.91 21.89 -35.19
C GLY A 432 6.86 20.77 -35.07
N GLN A 433 7.05 19.81 -34.16
CA GLN A 433 6.11 18.70 -33.92
C GLN A 433 5.11 18.97 -32.79
N VAL A 434 5.34 19.99 -31.96
CA VAL A 434 4.54 20.31 -30.75
C VAL A 434 3.03 20.23 -30.97
N LEU A 435 2.51 20.85 -32.03
CA LEU A 435 1.06 20.86 -32.26
C LEU A 435 0.48 19.47 -32.52
N LYS A 436 1.20 18.64 -33.30
CA LYS A 436 0.83 17.25 -33.56
C LYS A 436 0.90 16.42 -32.28
N TYR A 437 1.91 16.67 -31.46
CA TYR A 437 2.11 15.98 -30.18
C TYR A 437 0.98 16.29 -29.20
N VAL A 438 0.67 17.58 -29.00
CA VAL A 438 -0.44 18.02 -28.13
C VAL A 438 -1.77 17.47 -28.62
N LEU A 439 -2.01 17.48 -29.94
CA LEU A 439 -3.21 16.87 -30.52
C LEU A 439 -3.31 15.38 -30.16
N MET A 440 -2.21 14.62 -30.33
CA MET A 440 -2.17 13.21 -29.98
C MET A 440 -2.46 12.99 -28.49
N VAL A 441 -1.86 13.76 -27.60
CA VAL A 441 -2.09 13.67 -26.14
C VAL A 441 -3.56 13.95 -25.81
N LEU A 442 -4.13 15.05 -26.30
CA LEU A 442 -5.51 15.43 -25.98
C LEU A 442 -6.53 14.41 -26.51
N VAL A 443 -6.36 13.94 -27.74
CA VAL A 443 -7.24 12.93 -28.34
C VAL A 443 -7.15 11.62 -27.56
N THR A 444 -5.95 11.20 -27.20
CA THR A 444 -5.74 9.93 -26.48
C THR A 444 -6.27 9.98 -25.05
N LEU A 445 -6.10 11.12 -24.37
CA LEU A 445 -6.65 11.36 -23.04
C LEU A 445 -8.19 11.32 -23.08
N ALA A 446 -8.78 12.04 -24.03
CA ALA A 446 -10.23 12.08 -24.22
C ALA A 446 -10.80 10.71 -24.56
N LEU A 447 -10.10 9.92 -25.38
CA LEU A 447 -10.52 8.57 -25.75
C LEU A 447 -10.44 7.62 -24.55
N GLY A 448 -9.33 7.64 -23.79
CA GLY A 448 -9.18 6.84 -22.57
C GLY A 448 -10.26 7.18 -21.53
N PHE A 449 -10.56 8.46 -21.37
CA PHE A 449 -11.64 8.94 -20.52
C PHE A 449 -13.01 8.45 -21.01
N ALA A 450 -13.35 8.69 -22.27
CA ALA A 450 -14.68 8.37 -22.82
C ALA A 450 -14.96 6.86 -22.80
N LEU A 451 -14.01 6.03 -23.25
CA LEU A 451 -14.18 4.57 -23.24
C LEU A 451 -14.36 4.04 -21.81
N THR A 452 -13.57 4.56 -20.86
CA THR A 452 -13.67 4.14 -19.46
C THR A 452 -14.96 4.62 -18.81
N TRP A 453 -15.38 5.85 -19.10
CA TRP A 453 -16.62 6.42 -18.60
C TRP A 453 -17.84 5.62 -19.07
N ILE A 454 -17.87 5.21 -20.34
CA ILE A 454 -19.03 4.53 -20.93
C ILE A 454 -19.03 3.05 -20.58
N PHE A 455 -17.88 2.37 -20.70
CA PHE A 455 -17.79 0.90 -20.64
C PHE A 455 -16.90 0.37 -19.51
N GLY A 456 -15.99 1.19 -19.01
CA GLY A 456 -14.88 0.76 -18.16
C GLY A 456 -15.15 0.77 -16.66
N TYR A 457 -16.11 1.55 -16.16
CA TYR A 457 -16.32 1.68 -14.71
C TYR A 457 -17.81 1.77 -14.34
N LYS A 458 -18.23 0.95 -13.37
CA LYS A 458 -19.59 0.95 -12.79
C LYS A 458 -19.50 1.07 -11.27
N GLU A 459 -20.41 1.83 -10.66
CA GLU A 459 -20.40 2.07 -9.19
C GLU A 459 -20.56 0.77 -8.38
N GLU A 460 -21.30 -0.20 -8.91
CA GLU A 460 -21.47 -1.55 -8.32
C GLU A 460 -20.14 -2.30 -8.11
N GLU A 461 -19.11 -2.03 -8.95
CA GLU A 461 -17.78 -2.63 -8.81
C GLU A 461 -16.99 -2.03 -7.63
N VAL A 462 -17.40 -0.87 -7.10
CA VAL A 462 -16.78 -0.17 -5.96
C VAL A 462 -17.28 -0.72 -4.64
N GLU A 463 -18.57 -1.00 -4.53
CA GLU A 463 -19.16 -1.57 -3.31
C GLU A 463 -18.55 -2.93 -3.01
N ALA A 464 -18.38 -3.79 -4.03
CA ALA A 464 -17.69 -5.07 -3.93
C ALA A 464 -16.20 -4.96 -3.54
N GLN A 465 -15.54 -3.80 -3.76
CA GLN A 465 -14.12 -3.61 -3.50
C GLN A 465 -13.79 -2.76 -2.26
N LYS A 466 -14.69 -1.86 -1.84
CA LYS A 466 -14.63 -1.20 -0.52
C LYS A 466 -14.59 -2.24 0.59
N GLU A 467 -15.26 -3.34 0.35
CA GLU A 467 -15.45 -4.45 1.25
C GLU A 467 -14.23 -5.36 1.40
N VAL A 468 -13.40 -5.46 0.35
CA VAL A 468 -12.11 -6.18 0.38
C VAL A 468 -11.03 -5.35 1.08
N VAL A 469 -10.96 -4.04 0.81
CA VAL A 469 -9.93 -3.15 1.40
C VAL A 469 -10.24 -2.77 2.86
N ALA A 470 -11.52 -2.75 3.24
CA ALA A 470 -11.91 -2.52 4.62
C ALA A 470 -11.44 -3.64 5.57
N GLU A 471 -11.06 -4.83 5.10
CA GLU A 471 -10.58 -5.95 5.96
C GLU A 471 -9.05 -6.13 6.00
N ASP A 472 -8.27 -5.48 5.13
CA ASP A 472 -6.79 -5.49 5.21
C ASP A 472 -6.21 -4.26 5.92
N ILE A 473 -7.01 -3.20 6.09
CA ILE A 473 -6.68 -2.09 6.99
C ILE A 473 -7.31 -2.31 8.38
N ALA A 474 -8.36 -3.12 8.50
CA ALA A 474 -9.05 -3.35 9.77
C ALA A 474 -8.52 -4.51 10.63
N SER A 475 -7.31 -5.02 10.38
CA SER A 475 -6.61 -5.84 11.39
C SER A 475 -5.78 -5.01 12.38
N ALA A 476 -5.84 -3.68 12.32
CA ALA A 476 -5.26 -2.78 13.32
C ALA A 476 -6.22 -1.69 13.82
N GLU A 477 -7.43 -1.56 13.27
CA GLU A 477 -8.43 -0.60 13.76
C GLU A 477 -9.63 -1.33 14.34
N SER A 478 -9.77 -1.24 15.67
CA SER A 478 -11.02 -1.54 16.35
C SER A 478 -12.14 -0.67 15.77
N ALA A 479 -13.30 -1.29 15.56
CA ALA A 479 -14.49 -0.67 14.96
C ALA A 479 -14.74 0.76 15.49
N PRO A 480 -15.23 1.69 14.64
CA PRO A 480 -15.43 3.07 15.07
C PRO A 480 -16.47 3.10 16.19
N VAL A 481 -15.97 3.32 17.40
CA VAL A 481 -16.75 3.83 18.52
C VAL A 481 -17.17 5.23 18.11
N ALA A 482 -18.46 5.56 18.19
CA ALA A 482 -18.92 6.92 17.98
C ALA A 482 -18.24 7.83 19.02
N LEU A 483 -17.42 8.77 18.55
CA LEU A 483 -16.66 9.70 19.38
C LEU A 483 -17.61 10.44 20.31
N GLN A 484 -17.33 10.38 21.60
CA GLN A 484 -18.11 11.03 22.65
C GLN A 484 -17.17 11.83 23.55
N ALA A 485 -17.65 13.00 23.99
CA ALA A 485 -16.95 13.80 24.99
C ALA A 485 -16.73 12.97 26.28
N GLU A 486 -15.52 13.06 26.82
CA GLU A 486 -15.16 12.38 28.06
C GLU A 486 -14.00 13.06 28.80
N THR A 487 -13.81 12.64 30.05
CA THR A 487 -12.68 13.06 30.87
C THR A 487 -11.78 11.86 31.13
N ILE A 488 -10.55 11.95 30.63
CA ILE A 488 -9.47 11.00 30.88
C ILE A 488 -8.95 11.27 32.30
N ALA A 489 -8.94 10.25 33.14
CA ALA A 489 -8.45 10.38 34.51
C ALA A 489 -6.91 10.33 34.58
N ALA A 490 -6.34 10.87 35.65
CA ALA A 490 -4.91 10.82 35.89
C ALA A 490 -4.50 9.35 36.13
N PRO A 491 -3.60 8.79 35.31
CA PRO A 491 -3.19 7.39 35.44
C PRO A 491 -2.23 7.15 36.60
N LEU A 492 -1.74 8.20 37.26
CA LEU A 492 -0.92 8.12 38.46
C LEU A 492 -1.00 9.42 39.27
N LYS A 493 -0.57 9.36 40.53
CA LYS A 493 -0.45 10.54 41.41
C LYS A 493 0.87 11.28 41.21
N GLY A 494 0.84 12.61 41.23
CA GLY A 494 2.05 13.41 41.03
C GLY A 494 1.79 14.89 40.85
N GLU A 495 2.78 15.59 40.31
CA GLU A 495 2.68 17.00 39.95
C GLU A 495 2.43 17.13 38.44
N VAL A 496 1.42 17.91 38.05
CA VAL A 496 1.07 18.13 36.65
C VAL A 496 2.12 19.03 36.00
N VAL A 497 2.69 18.54 34.90
CA VAL A 497 3.64 19.24 34.06
C VAL A 497 2.96 19.56 32.73
N ALA A 498 2.91 20.84 32.37
CA ALA A 498 2.41 21.24 31.05
C ALA A 498 3.27 20.61 29.95
N LEU A 499 2.65 20.11 28.89
CA LEU A 499 3.36 19.34 27.87
C LEU A 499 4.53 20.13 27.24
N GLU A 500 4.33 21.43 27.02
CA GLU A 500 5.35 22.38 26.53
C GLU A 500 6.60 22.50 27.42
N ASN A 501 6.49 22.12 28.71
CA ASN A 501 7.58 22.15 29.69
C ASN A 501 8.24 20.77 29.89
N VAL A 502 7.82 19.74 29.14
CA VAL A 502 8.47 18.42 29.15
C VAL A 502 9.80 18.52 28.41
N ASN A 503 10.86 17.96 28.99
CA ASN A 503 12.22 18.00 28.45
C ASN A 503 12.44 16.98 27.32
N ASP A 504 11.51 16.93 26.37
CA ASP A 504 11.57 16.10 25.16
C ASP A 504 10.92 16.86 23.97
N PRO A 505 11.62 17.07 22.84
CA PRO A 505 11.09 17.83 21.70
C PRO A 505 9.87 17.21 21.01
N VAL A 506 9.72 15.88 21.04
CA VAL A 506 8.62 15.17 20.39
C VAL A 506 7.33 15.37 21.17
N PHE A 507 7.40 15.24 22.50
CA PHE A 507 6.25 15.48 23.37
C PHE A 507 5.93 16.97 23.50
N SER A 508 6.93 17.83 23.77
CA SER A 508 6.69 19.27 24.00
C SER A 508 6.20 20.03 22.78
N SER A 509 6.50 19.57 21.57
CA SER A 509 5.96 20.15 20.33
C SER A 509 4.49 19.79 20.06
N GLY A 510 3.95 18.79 20.77
CA GLY A 510 2.61 18.25 20.52
C GLY A 510 2.52 17.42 19.23
N ALA A 511 3.64 17.03 18.61
CA ALA A 511 3.66 16.25 17.37
C ALA A 511 2.96 14.89 17.50
N MET A 512 2.93 14.32 18.72
CA MET A 512 2.26 13.06 19.05
C MET A 512 0.79 13.22 19.50
N GLY A 513 0.29 14.46 19.57
CA GLY A 513 -1.04 14.80 20.09
C GLY A 513 -0.99 15.80 21.25
N LYS A 514 -2.16 16.29 21.65
CA LYS A 514 -2.34 17.13 22.84
C LYS A 514 -2.46 16.26 24.09
N GLY A 515 -2.06 16.82 25.22
CA GLY A 515 -2.14 16.13 26.50
C GLY A 515 -1.44 16.90 27.61
N ALA A 516 -1.06 16.18 28.66
CA ALA A 516 -0.30 16.71 29.79
C ALA A 516 0.60 15.60 30.36
N ALA A 517 1.60 16.00 31.14
CA ALA A 517 2.51 15.07 31.80
C ALA A 517 2.35 15.12 33.32
N ILE A 518 2.82 14.09 34.00
CA ILE A 518 2.79 13.96 35.46
C ILE A 518 4.20 13.59 35.93
N LYS A 519 4.78 14.42 36.80
CA LYS A 519 5.98 14.05 37.57
C LYS A 519 5.54 13.13 38.71
N PRO A 520 5.90 11.85 38.68
CA PRO A 520 5.30 10.86 39.58
C PRO A 520 5.70 11.07 41.04
N SER A 521 4.76 10.80 41.95
CA SER A 521 5.01 10.65 43.39
C SER A 521 4.68 9.23 43.89
N GLY A 522 4.43 8.32 42.95
CA GLY A 522 4.11 6.91 43.17
C GLY A 522 4.74 6.04 42.09
N ASN A 523 4.55 4.73 42.19
CA ASN A 523 5.23 3.71 41.41
C ASN A 523 4.26 2.84 40.59
N GLN A 524 3.04 3.32 40.37
CA GLN A 524 1.95 2.57 39.75
C GLN A 524 1.25 3.43 38.71
N VAL A 525 0.89 2.80 37.60
CA VAL A 525 0.11 3.39 36.51
C VAL A 525 -1.18 2.59 36.34
N VAL A 526 -2.32 3.28 36.35
CA VAL A 526 -3.65 2.69 36.21
C VAL A 526 -4.37 3.16 34.96
N ALA A 527 -5.38 2.40 34.55
CA ALA A 527 -6.24 2.69 33.42
C ALA A 527 -7.05 3.98 33.67
N PRO A 528 -6.98 4.98 32.78
CA PRO A 528 -7.65 6.26 32.97
C PRO A 528 -9.16 6.22 32.65
N PHE A 529 -9.63 5.17 31.98
CA PHE A 529 -11.03 4.97 31.54
C PHE A 529 -11.32 3.48 31.31
N ASP A 530 -12.59 3.16 31.06
CA ASP A 530 -13.00 1.84 30.57
C ASP A 530 -12.67 1.73 29.06
N GLY A 531 -12.08 0.62 28.64
CA GLY A 531 -11.63 0.47 27.26
C GLY A 531 -10.80 -0.78 27.00
N GLU A 532 -9.87 -0.66 26.07
CA GLU A 532 -8.99 -1.73 25.61
C GLU A 532 -7.54 -1.25 25.50
N VAL A 533 -6.60 -2.11 25.88
CA VAL A 533 -5.17 -1.92 25.64
C VAL A 533 -4.90 -2.27 24.18
N GLN A 534 -4.70 -1.27 23.32
CA GLN A 534 -4.35 -1.50 21.92
C GLN A 534 -2.93 -2.03 21.79
N ILE A 535 -1.99 -1.43 22.53
CA ILE A 535 -0.57 -1.76 22.48
C ILE A 535 0.00 -1.73 23.89
N ALA A 536 0.70 -2.79 24.28
CA ALA A 536 1.55 -2.82 25.46
C ALA A 536 2.97 -3.15 24.99
N PHE A 537 3.92 -2.25 25.20
CA PHE A 537 5.30 -2.47 24.75
C PHE A 537 5.96 -3.57 25.60
N PRO A 538 6.74 -4.50 25.01
CA PRO A 538 7.37 -5.60 25.77
C PRO A 538 8.23 -5.14 26.95
N THR A 539 8.89 -3.99 26.80
CA THR A 539 9.70 -3.32 27.82
C THR A 539 8.90 -2.61 28.92
N GLY A 540 7.56 -2.60 28.86
CA GLY A 540 6.69 -2.06 29.92
C GLY A 540 6.68 -0.54 30.11
N HIS A 541 7.46 0.22 29.33
CA HIS A 541 7.59 1.69 29.47
C HIS A 541 6.40 2.49 28.91
N ALA A 542 5.56 1.91 28.05
CA ALA A 542 4.45 2.63 27.43
C ALA A 542 3.24 1.73 27.12
N TYR A 543 2.07 2.37 27.06
CA TYR A 543 0.77 1.73 26.84
C TYR A 543 -0.09 2.61 25.93
N GLY A 544 -0.53 2.06 24.80
CA GLY A 544 -1.53 2.65 23.92
C GLY A 544 -2.90 2.08 24.28
N LEU A 545 -3.84 2.95 24.63
CA LEU A 545 -5.17 2.59 25.14
C LEU A 545 -6.25 3.22 24.26
N LYS A 546 -7.37 2.54 24.07
CA LYS A 546 -8.56 3.11 23.44
C LYS A 546 -9.73 3.03 24.39
N SER A 547 -10.40 4.15 24.63
CA SER A 547 -11.58 4.20 25.47
C SER A 547 -12.80 3.63 24.75
N ASP A 548 -13.79 3.22 25.54
CA ASP A 548 -15.14 2.87 25.06
C ASP A 548 -15.91 4.04 24.42
N LYS A 549 -15.35 5.25 24.47
CA LYS A 549 -15.90 6.49 23.90
C LYS A 549 -15.07 7.05 22.75
N GLY A 550 -13.96 6.39 22.39
CA GLY A 550 -13.19 6.66 21.18
C GLY A 550 -11.91 7.49 21.35
N ALA A 551 -11.54 7.90 22.57
CA ALA A 551 -10.24 8.53 22.81
C ALA A 551 -9.12 7.49 22.75
N GLU A 552 -8.09 7.78 21.97
CA GLU A 552 -6.86 6.99 21.89
C GLU A 552 -5.79 7.71 22.73
N VAL A 553 -5.29 7.04 23.78
CA VAL A 553 -4.38 7.61 24.76
C VAL A 553 -3.10 6.81 24.84
N LEU A 554 -1.97 7.48 24.66
CA LEU A 554 -0.64 6.98 24.94
C LEU A 554 -0.22 7.41 26.34
N ILE A 555 0.08 6.44 27.20
CA ILE A 555 0.79 6.66 28.46
C ILE A 555 2.24 6.22 28.26
N HIS A 556 3.19 7.14 28.40
CA HIS A 556 4.62 6.87 28.26
C HIS A 556 5.34 7.23 29.56
N ILE A 557 5.88 6.23 30.26
CA ILE A 557 6.45 6.34 31.60
C ILE A 557 7.92 6.74 31.50
N GLY A 558 8.22 8.01 31.79
CA GLY A 558 9.56 8.58 31.68
C GLY A 558 9.99 8.86 30.25
N ILE A 559 11.05 9.65 30.08
CA ILE A 559 11.63 10.03 28.79
C ILE A 559 12.81 9.09 28.48
N ASP A 560 12.88 8.58 27.25
CA ASP A 560 13.91 7.63 26.77
C ASP A 560 14.04 6.32 27.58
N THR A 561 13.04 5.97 28.39
CA THR A 561 13.02 4.78 29.25
C THR A 561 12.92 3.45 28.52
N VAL A 562 12.63 3.46 27.21
CA VAL A 562 12.78 2.29 26.35
C VAL A 562 14.21 1.73 26.38
N SER A 563 15.22 2.60 26.59
CA SER A 563 16.63 2.22 26.69
C SER A 563 16.95 1.34 27.91
N LEU A 564 16.03 1.26 28.89
CA LEU A 564 16.16 0.39 30.06
C LEU A 564 15.81 -1.08 29.77
N ASP A 565 15.29 -1.38 28.57
CA ASP A 565 14.98 -2.74 28.10
C ASP A 565 14.16 -3.56 29.14
N GLY A 566 13.15 -2.91 29.74
CA GLY A 566 12.27 -3.51 30.75
C GLY A 566 12.80 -3.47 32.19
N LYS A 567 14.04 -3.05 32.42
CA LYS A 567 14.57 -2.90 33.78
C LYS A 567 13.82 -1.81 34.54
N GLY A 568 13.25 -2.18 35.69
CA GLY A 568 12.47 -1.28 36.53
C GLY A 568 10.99 -1.16 36.14
N PHE A 569 10.51 -1.97 35.19
CA PHE A 569 9.09 -2.03 34.79
C PHE A 569 8.51 -3.43 35.02
N ASP A 570 7.26 -3.47 35.47
CA ASP A 570 6.49 -4.70 35.68
C ASP A 570 5.08 -4.50 35.11
N ALA A 571 4.90 -4.92 33.85
CA ALA A 571 3.66 -4.81 33.10
C ALA A 571 2.60 -5.80 33.63
N LYS A 572 1.38 -5.32 33.85
CA LYS A 572 0.25 -6.09 34.38
C LYS A 572 -0.82 -6.41 33.33
N VAL A 573 -0.70 -5.83 32.14
CA VAL A 573 -1.64 -5.99 31.04
C VAL A 573 -0.96 -6.38 29.74
N GLN A 574 -1.73 -6.95 28.82
CA GLN A 574 -1.29 -7.34 27.48
C GLN A 574 -2.12 -6.62 26.40
N ALA A 575 -1.61 -6.57 25.16
CA ALA A 575 -2.36 -6.03 24.04
C ALA A 575 -3.67 -6.82 23.81
N ASN A 576 -4.71 -6.11 23.37
CA ASN A 576 -6.10 -6.57 23.19
C ASN A 576 -6.82 -6.97 24.50
N GLN A 577 -6.29 -6.58 25.67
CA GLN A 577 -6.95 -6.79 26.95
C GLN A 577 -7.97 -5.68 27.23
N ARG A 578 -9.19 -6.06 27.63
CA ARG A 578 -10.17 -5.10 28.16
C ARG A 578 -9.77 -4.64 29.56
N ILE A 579 -9.88 -3.35 29.80
CA ILE A 579 -9.55 -2.67 31.06
C ILE A 579 -10.74 -1.87 31.55
N LYS A 580 -10.86 -1.74 32.86
CA LYS A 580 -11.75 -0.80 33.54
C LYS A 580 -10.93 0.33 34.14
N LYS A 581 -11.55 1.51 34.27
CA LYS A 581 -10.95 2.65 34.96
C LYS A 581 -10.45 2.24 36.34
N GLY A 582 -9.17 2.49 36.61
CA GLY A 582 -8.48 2.12 37.85
C GLY A 582 -7.78 0.76 37.83
N ASP A 583 -7.94 -0.06 36.79
CA ASP A 583 -7.17 -1.29 36.65
C ASP A 583 -5.67 -0.98 36.53
N VAL A 584 -4.83 -1.80 37.16
CA VAL A 584 -3.38 -1.61 37.15
C VAL A 584 -2.81 -1.99 35.78
N LEU A 585 -2.18 -1.04 35.09
CA LEU A 585 -1.50 -1.28 33.82
C LEU A 585 -0.07 -1.75 34.05
N ALA A 586 0.64 -1.08 34.97
CA ALA A 586 2.04 -1.37 35.28
C ALA A 586 2.44 -0.85 36.65
N THR A 587 3.51 -1.41 37.19
CA THR A 587 4.32 -0.75 38.22
C THR A 587 5.71 -0.45 37.68
N PHE A 588 6.31 0.65 38.13
CA PHE A 588 7.63 1.09 37.70
C PHE A 588 8.46 1.61 38.87
N ASP A 589 9.78 1.59 38.76
CA ASP A 589 10.69 2.10 39.77
C ASP A 589 11.36 3.42 39.32
N SER A 590 10.87 4.55 39.83
CA SER A 590 11.45 5.88 39.59
C SER A 590 12.93 5.96 39.97
N SER A 591 13.38 5.19 40.96
CA SER A 591 14.80 5.21 41.36
C SER A 591 15.68 4.59 40.28
N VAL A 592 15.24 3.50 39.65
CA VAL A 592 15.94 2.86 38.53
C VAL A 592 16.02 3.80 37.31
N ILE A 593 14.94 4.53 37.02
CA ILE A 593 14.91 5.52 35.93
C ILE A 593 15.90 6.66 36.22
N THR A 594 15.86 7.21 37.44
CA THR A 594 16.71 8.34 37.84
C THR A 594 18.19 7.93 37.93
N GLU A 595 18.50 6.73 38.44
CA GLU A 595 19.87 6.19 38.50
C GLU A 595 20.49 5.98 37.11
N ALA A 596 19.66 5.71 36.10
CA ALA A 596 20.07 5.65 34.70
C ALA A 596 20.27 7.04 34.06
N GLY A 597 20.02 8.12 34.79
CA GLY A 597 20.12 9.50 34.32
C GLY A 597 18.95 9.95 33.45
N LEU A 598 17.81 9.26 33.53
CA LEU A 598 16.61 9.52 32.74
C LEU A 598 15.55 10.28 33.56
N ASP A 599 14.65 10.98 32.89
CA ASP A 599 13.53 11.68 33.52
C ASP A 599 12.34 10.73 33.68
N ASP A 600 11.76 10.61 34.87
CA ASP A 600 10.59 9.77 35.15
C ASP A 600 9.24 10.47 34.91
N THR A 601 9.25 11.70 34.37
CA THR A 601 8.04 12.40 33.95
C THR A 601 7.22 11.54 32.98
N THR A 602 5.98 11.24 33.34
CA THR A 602 5.09 10.36 32.57
C THR A 602 4.15 11.18 31.70
N MET A 603 4.20 10.97 30.38
CA MET A 603 3.36 11.67 29.41
C MET A 603 2.04 10.94 29.22
N VAL A 604 0.93 11.69 29.16
CA VAL A 604 -0.40 11.18 28.83
C VAL A 604 -0.93 11.99 27.65
N ILE A 605 -0.96 11.36 26.48
CA ILE A 605 -1.19 12.03 25.20
C ILE A 605 -2.41 11.45 24.51
N VAL A 606 -3.32 12.30 24.05
CA VAL A 606 -4.44 11.90 23.19
C VAL A 606 -3.94 11.84 21.75
N THR A 607 -3.64 10.66 21.24
CA THR A 607 -2.98 10.49 19.94
C THR A 607 -3.89 10.82 18.76
N ASN A 608 -5.21 10.62 18.93
CA ASN A 608 -6.22 11.01 17.94
C ASN A 608 -6.81 12.40 18.23
N THR A 609 -6.00 13.36 18.70
CA THR A 609 -6.43 14.73 19.01
C THR A 609 -7.23 15.41 17.89
N ALA A 610 -6.90 15.14 16.62
CA ALA A 610 -7.56 15.76 15.48
C ALA A 610 -9.02 15.33 15.29
N ASP A 611 -9.45 14.26 15.96
CA ASP A 611 -10.81 13.73 15.93
C ASP A 611 -11.75 14.45 16.92
N PHE A 612 -11.21 15.28 17.82
CA PHE A 612 -11.94 16.03 18.83
C PHE A 612 -11.91 17.54 18.56
N GLU A 613 -12.96 18.25 18.97
CA GLU A 613 -13.02 19.72 18.83
C GLU A 613 -12.02 20.41 19.77
N ASP A 614 -11.87 19.87 20.98
CA ASP A 614 -10.92 20.36 21.97
C ASP A 614 -10.32 19.22 22.81
N VAL A 615 -9.04 19.36 23.13
CA VAL A 615 -8.30 18.50 24.07
C VAL A 615 -7.51 19.42 24.99
N SER A 616 -7.86 19.45 26.27
CA SER A 616 -7.27 20.37 27.24
C SER A 616 -7.06 19.71 28.60
N SER A 617 -5.94 20.06 29.25
CA SER A 617 -5.70 19.66 30.65
C SER A 617 -6.67 20.39 31.57
N VAL A 618 -7.33 19.65 32.44
CA VAL A 618 -8.25 20.20 33.47
C VAL A 618 -7.64 20.14 34.88
N ALA A 619 -6.49 19.50 35.04
CA ALA A 619 -5.73 19.46 36.29
C ALA A 619 -4.57 20.48 36.31
N THR A 620 -4.28 21.00 37.50
CA THR A 620 -3.13 21.90 37.77
C THR A 620 -2.55 21.58 39.14
N GLY A 621 -1.24 21.78 39.32
CA GLY A 621 -0.57 21.49 40.60
C GLY A 621 -0.48 19.99 40.89
N SER A 622 -0.79 19.57 42.11
CA SER A 622 -0.79 18.14 42.46
C SER A 622 -2.08 17.45 42.05
N VAL A 623 -1.96 16.29 41.39
CA VAL A 623 -3.09 15.44 40.97
C VAL A 623 -3.04 14.08 41.65
N ALA A 624 -4.20 13.61 42.10
CA ALA A 624 -4.37 12.26 42.63
C ALA A 624 -4.66 11.26 41.50
N GLU A 625 -4.25 10.01 41.68
CA GLU A 625 -4.63 8.92 40.79
C GLU A 625 -6.16 8.82 40.65
N GLY A 626 -6.65 8.70 39.42
CA GLY A 626 -8.08 8.61 39.12
C GLY A 626 -8.85 9.93 39.11
N ALA A 627 -8.21 11.06 39.49
CA ALA A 627 -8.81 12.39 39.38
C ALA A 627 -8.92 12.85 37.92
N ASP A 628 -9.80 13.82 37.64
CA ASP A 628 -9.98 14.37 36.29
C ASP A 628 -8.69 15.05 35.82
N PHE A 629 -8.20 14.67 34.62
CA PHE A 629 -6.88 15.09 34.14
C PHE A 629 -6.93 15.79 32.79
N ILE A 630 -7.49 15.14 31.76
CA ILE A 630 -7.63 15.70 30.41
C ILE A 630 -9.11 15.60 29.99
N ALA A 631 -9.67 16.70 29.50
CA ALA A 631 -10.99 16.71 28.87
C ALA A 631 -10.85 16.61 27.35
N VAL A 632 -11.64 15.74 26.73
CA VAL A 632 -11.81 15.65 25.27
C VAL A 632 -13.26 15.94 24.93
N LYS A 633 -13.49 16.80 23.93
CA LYS A 633 -14.82 17.29 23.54
C LYS A 633 -15.16 17.00 22.10
#